data_AF-A0A0K9PKK1-F1
#
_entry.id   AF-A0A0K9PKK1-F1
#
_cell.length_a   1.000
_cell.length_b   1.000
_cell.length_c   1.000
_cell.angle_alpha   90.00
_cell.angle_beta   90.00
_cell.angle_gamma   90.00
#
_symmetry.space_group_name_H-M   'P 1'
#
loop_
_entity.id
_entity.type
_entity.pdbx_description
1 polymer ?
#
loop_
_entity_poly.entity_id
_entity_poly.type
_entity_poly.pdbx_seq_one_letter_code
_entity_poly.pdbx_strand_id
1 'polypeptide(L)'
;MGSVPSASISAQQYIRRYSRPIWEKQSLETTCLLLAYKVKYPENFSLLRGNHESASINRIYGFYYECNWRFNQKLWKVFTDCFNCLPVAALIDDKIFCMHGGLSPELVSLDQIKTLPRPCDVPDTGLLCDLLWSDPDKNVPGWGMSDRGVSFTFGADKVKEFLEKHDLDIICRTHQV
;
A
#
# COMPACT_ATOMS: atom_id res chain seq x y z
N MET A 1 22.91 -21.15 8.87
CA MET A 1 21.86 -20.97 9.89
C MET A 1 20.66 -20.39 9.17
N GLY A 2 19.52 -21.08 9.26
CA GLY A 2 18.41 -20.99 8.30
C GLY A 2 17.73 -19.63 8.19
N SER A 3 17.31 -19.31 6.96
CA SER A 3 16.42 -18.21 6.64
C SER A 3 15.06 -18.46 7.29
N VAL A 4 14.70 -17.61 8.24
CA VAL A 4 13.33 -17.54 8.78
C VAL A 4 12.47 -16.86 7.70
N PRO A 5 11.29 -17.37 7.34
CA PRO A 5 10.43 -16.72 6.35
C PRO A 5 10.08 -15.31 6.84
N SER A 6 10.45 -14.27 6.10
CA SER A 6 10.01 -12.91 6.39
C SER A 6 8.53 -12.81 6.04
N ALA A 7 7.65 -12.82 7.05
CA ALA A 7 6.24 -12.54 6.85
C ALA A 7 6.08 -11.04 6.58
N SER A 8 6.12 -10.64 5.30
CA SER A 8 5.68 -9.31 4.88
C SER A 8 4.15 -9.26 4.94
N ILE A 9 3.62 -8.77 6.06
CA ILE A 9 2.19 -8.58 6.23
C ILE A 9 1.87 -7.15 5.79
N SER A 10 1.28 -7.00 4.60
CA SER A 10 0.63 -5.73 4.25
C SER A 10 -0.38 -5.41 5.35
N ALA A 11 -0.30 -4.20 5.93
CA ALA A 11 -1.16 -3.72 7.02
C ALA A 11 -2.65 -3.95 6.75
N GLN A 12 -3.02 -4.08 5.48
CA GLN A 12 -4.39 -4.26 5.03
C GLN A 12 -4.95 -5.67 5.18
N GLN A 13 -4.15 -6.71 5.38
CA GLN A 13 -4.69 -8.06 5.60
C GLN A 13 -5.52 -8.18 6.90
N TYR A 14 -5.46 -7.17 7.79
CA TYR A 14 -6.32 -7.09 8.99
C TYR A 14 -7.42 -6.01 8.94
N ILE A 15 -7.49 -5.18 7.88
CA ILE A 15 -8.32 -3.94 7.84
C ILE A 15 -9.56 -4.08 6.94
N ARG A 16 -10.08 -5.28 6.62
CA ARG A 16 -11.38 -5.36 5.90
C ARG A 16 -12.29 -6.51 6.33
N ARG A 17 -13.43 -6.13 6.94
CA ARG A 17 -14.71 -6.82 6.73
C ARG A 17 -15.93 -5.88 6.83
N TYR A 18 -16.69 -5.90 5.71
CA TYR A 18 -18.11 -5.57 5.50
C TYR A 18 -18.59 -4.14 5.18
N SER A 19 -18.91 -4.01 3.90
CA SER A 19 -19.83 -3.09 3.22
C SER A 19 -21.10 -2.78 4.03
N ARG A 20 -21.13 -1.59 4.63
CA ARG A 20 -22.27 -0.72 5.01
C ARG A 20 -21.67 0.53 5.68
N PRO A 21 -22.40 1.65 5.89
CA PRO A 21 -21.82 2.92 6.37
C PRO A 21 -21.47 2.89 7.87
N ILE A 22 -20.67 1.89 8.28
CA ILE A 22 -20.10 1.66 9.60
C ILE A 22 -18.71 1.03 9.38
N TRP A 23 -17.78 1.81 8.83
CA TRP A 23 -16.34 1.56 8.89
C TRP A 23 -15.75 2.67 9.78
N GLU A 24 -14.88 2.50 10.77
CA GLU A 24 -14.34 1.37 11.56
C GLU A 24 -14.20 1.95 12.98
N LYS A 25 -14.78 1.36 14.02
CA LYS A 25 -14.66 1.90 15.39
C LYS A 25 -13.29 1.65 16.05
N GLN A 26 -12.37 0.98 15.35
CA GLN A 26 -11.16 0.39 15.91
C GLN A 26 -9.93 0.48 14.98
N SER A 27 -9.89 1.46 14.05
CA SER A 27 -8.72 1.66 13.19
C SER A 27 -7.52 2.11 14.02
N LEU A 28 -7.74 2.87 15.10
CA LEU A 28 -6.71 3.25 16.06
C LEU A 28 -6.06 2.02 16.72
N GLU A 29 -6.86 1.11 17.28
CA GLU A 29 -6.35 -0.11 17.92
C GLU A 29 -5.55 -0.96 16.94
N THR A 30 -6.08 -1.12 15.73
CA THR A 30 -5.43 -1.91 14.68
C THR A 30 -4.08 -1.29 14.31
N THR A 31 -4.06 0.02 14.04
CA THR A 31 -2.82 0.73 13.69
C THR A 31 -1.80 0.66 14.84
N CYS A 32 -2.23 0.91 16.07
CA CYS A 32 -1.37 0.84 17.26
C CYS A 32 -0.77 -0.56 17.44
N LEU A 33 -1.57 -1.62 17.28
CA LEU A 33 -1.10 -3.00 17.41
C LEU A 33 -0.07 -3.34 16.32
N LEU A 34 -0.34 -2.98 15.07
CA LEU A 34 0.58 -3.21 13.95
C LEU A 34 1.90 -2.45 14.14
N LEU A 35 1.83 -1.18 14.56
CA LEU A 35 3.03 -0.40 14.88
C LEU A 35 3.79 -0.97 16.08
N ALA A 36 3.09 -1.43 17.12
CA ALA A 36 3.71 -2.11 18.26
C ALA A 36 4.44 -3.40 17.84
N TYR A 37 3.85 -4.18 16.93
CA TYR A 37 4.54 -5.34 16.34
C TYR A 37 5.73 -4.93 15.48
N LYS A 38 5.64 -3.84 14.73
CA LYS A 38 6.79 -3.32 13.98
C LYS A 38 7.94 -2.91 14.90
N VAL A 39 7.65 -2.30 16.05
CA VAL A 39 8.66 -1.95 17.05
C VAL A 39 9.22 -3.19 17.74
N LYS A 40 8.36 -4.18 18.06
CA LYS A 40 8.76 -5.41 18.75
C LYS A 40 9.56 -6.37 17.87
N TYR A 41 9.23 -6.43 16.58
CA TYR A 41 9.80 -7.36 15.60
C TYR A 41 10.26 -6.62 14.34
N PRO A 42 11.26 -5.71 14.45
CA PRO A 42 11.63 -4.82 13.34
C PRO A 42 12.10 -5.55 12.08
N GLU A 43 12.76 -6.70 12.23
CA GLU A 43 13.31 -7.50 11.12
C GLU A 43 12.32 -8.56 10.60
N ASN A 44 11.32 -8.95 11.40
CA ASN A 44 10.40 -10.06 11.06
C ASN A 44 9.00 -9.58 10.68
N PHE A 45 8.66 -8.32 10.97
CA PHE A 45 7.37 -7.73 10.70
C PHE A 45 7.54 -6.48 9.85
N SER A 46 6.97 -6.49 8.65
CA SER A 46 7.06 -5.39 7.68
C SER A 46 5.68 -4.90 7.33
N LEU A 47 5.49 -3.57 7.34
CA LEU A 47 4.25 -2.90 6.97
C LEU A 47 4.48 -2.13 5.68
N LEU A 48 3.63 -2.36 4.69
CA LEU A 48 3.58 -1.56 3.47
C LEU A 48 2.50 -0.48 3.58
N ARG A 49 2.74 0.66 2.95
CA ARG A 49 1.79 1.77 2.81
C ARG A 49 0.66 1.37 1.86
N GLY A 50 -0.58 1.62 2.24
CA GLY A 50 -1.73 1.58 1.34
C GLY A 50 -2.26 2.97 0.99
N ASN A 51 -3.27 3.03 0.13
CA ASN A 51 -3.87 4.29 -0.30
C ASN A 51 -4.65 4.98 0.85
N HIS A 52 -5.18 4.21 1.80
CA HIS A 52 -5.82 4.72 3.01
C HIS A 52 -4.80 5.26 4.04
N GLU A 53 -3.52 4.93 3.95
CA GLU A 53 -2.45 5.53 4.75
C GLU A 53 -1.94 6.86 4.12
N SER A 54 -2.89 7.68 3.64
CA SER A 54 -2.69 9.03 3.11
C SER A 54 -3.63 10.01 3.80
N ALA A 55 -3.18 11.25 3.97
CA ALA A 55 -3.94 12.26 4.72
C ALA A 55 -5.27 12.62 4.03
N SER A 56 -5.32 12.62 2.70
CA SER A 56 -6.51 12.91 1.91
C SER A 56 -7.59 11.85 2.11
N ILE A 57 -7.22 10.57 2.03
CA ILE A 57 -8.15 9.45 2.12
C ILE A 57 -8.58 9.23 3.58
N ASN A 58 -7.65 9.12 4.52
CA ASN A 58 -8.02 8.82 5.91
C ASN A 58 -8.83 9.95 6.60
N ARG A 59 -8.79 11.17 6.04
CA ARG A 59 -9.63 12.29 6.47
C ARG A 59 -11.09 12.13 6.03
N ILE A 60 -11.31 11.72 4.79
CA ILE A 60 -12.65 11.54 4.23
C ILE A 60 -13.30 10.27 4.79
N TYR A 61 -12.49 9.21 4.96
CA TYR A 61 -12.98 7.86 5.29
C TYR A 61 -12.92 7.49 6.78
N GLY A 62 -12.88 8.46 7.69
CA GLY A 62 -13.26 8.23 9.10
C GLY A 62 -12.12 8.23 10.12
N PHE A 63 -10.88 7.86 9.76
CA PHE A 63 -9.77 7.77 10.72
C PHE A 63 -9.46 9.11 11.41
N TYR A 64 -9.54 10.22 10.66
CA TYR A 64 -9.44 11.57 11.24
C TYR A 64 -10.49 11.81 12.33
N TYR A 65 -11.74 11.45 12.04
CA TYR A 65 -12.84 11.64 12.98
C TYR A 65 -12.67 10.75 14.21
N GLU A 66 -12.23 9.50 14.03
CA GLU A 66 -11.94 8.59 15.15
C GLU A 66 -10.85 9.16 16.08
N CYS A 67 -9.71 9.59 15.50
CA CYS A 67 -8.62 10.22 16.24
C CYS A 67 -9.10 11.46 17.00
N ASN A 68 -9.87 12.33 16.33
CA ASN A 68 -10.33 13.59 16.92
C ASN A 68 -11.40 13.37 17.99
N TRP A 69 -12.29 12.39 17.81
CA TRP A 69 -13.36 12.07 18.76
C TRP A 69 -12.83 11.41 20.03
N ARG A 70 -11.89 10.46 19.90
CA ARG A 70 -11.36 9.69 21.04
C ARG A 70 -10.19 10.38 21.73
N PHE A 71 -9.44 11.20 20.99
CA PHE A 71 -8.26 11.89 21.47
C PHE A 71 -8.26 13.36 21.01
N ASN A 72 -7.51 13.69 19.96
CA ASN A 72 -7.44 15.04 19.41
C ASN A 72 -6.84 15.03 18.00
N GLN A 73 -7.00 16.15 17.30
CA GLN A 73 -6.44 16.35 15.96
C GLN A 73 -4.91 16.19 15.88
N LYS A 74 -4.16 16.46 16.96
CA LYS A 74 -2.68 16.31 16.94
C LYS A 74 -2.27 14.86 16.78
N LEU A 75 -3.02 13.92 17.37
CA LEU A 75 -2.76 12.48 17.21
C LEU A 75 -2.87 12.04 15.76
N TRP A 76 -3.90 12.51 15.04
CA TRP A 76 -4.04 12.22 13.61
C TRP A 76 -2.83 12.71 12.80
N LYS A 77 -2.31 13.90 13.11
CA LYS A 77 -1.10 14.43 12.44
C LYS A 77 0.12 13.52 12.68
N VAL A 78 0.30 13.01 13.90
CA VAL A 78 1.39 12.06 14.23
C VAL A 78 1.25 10.77 13.43
N PHE A 79 0.04 10.24 13.28
CA PHE A 79 -0.19 9.08 12.41
C PHE A 79 0.11 9.39 10.94
N THR A 80 -0.29 10.56 10.44
CA THR A 80 0.04 10.99 9.08
C THR A 80 1.56 11.06 8.87
N ASP A 81 2.33 11.62 9.81
CA ASP A 81 3.79 11.68 9.74
C ASP A 81 4.41 10.27 9.75
N CYS A 82 3.83 9.35 10.52
CA CYS A 82 4.23 7.93 10.53
C CYS A 82 3.94 7.25 9.18
N PHE A 83 2.73 7.42 8.65
CA PHE A 83 2.30 6.85 7.37
C PHE A 83 3.14 7.35 6.20
N ASN A 84 3.55 8.62 6.23
CA ASN A 84 4.44 9.22 5.24
C ASN A 84 5.83 8.57 5.18
N CYS A 85 6.23 7.83 6.23
CA CYS A 85 7.50 7.10 6.28
C CYS A 85 7.39 5.63 5.82
N LEU A 86 6.17 5.09 5.66
CA LEU A 86 5.97 3.67 5.33
C LEU A 86 6.56 3.33 3.95
N PRO A 87 7.20 2.16 3.80
CA PRO A 87 7.64 1.67 2.50
C PRO A 87 6.44 1.33 1.63
N VAL A 88 6.56 1.50 0.32
CA VAL A 88 5.44 1.35 -0.63
C VAL A 88 5.45 0.02 -1.37
N ALA A 89 6.59 -0.67 -1.37
CA ALA A 89 6.74 -1.99 -1.94
C ALA A 89 7.77 -2.81 -1.15
N ALA A 90 7.72 -4.13 -1.33
CA ALA A 90 8.72 -5.07 -0.83
C ALA A 90 9.07 -6.08 -1.93
N LEU A 91 10.31 -6.58 -1.88
CA LEU A 91 10.77 -7.69 -2.70
C LEU A 91 11.17 -8.83 -1.76
N ILE A 92 10.56 -10.00 -1.92
CA ILE A 92 10.80 -11.19 -1.09
C ILE A 92 11.57 -12.21 -1.92
N ASP A 93 12.67 -12.69 -1.37
CA ASP A 93 13.56 -13.70 -1.97
C ASP A 93 13.93 -13.39 -3.44
N ASP A 94 14.00 -12.11 -3.79
CA ASP A 94 14.25 -11.60 -5.14
C ASP A 94 13.28 -12.14 -6.22
N LYS A 95 12.12 -12.67 -5.81
CA LYS A 95 11.16 -13.34 -6.71
C LYS A 95 9.73 -12.87 -6.57
N ILE A 96 9.33 -12.38 -5.39
CA ILE A 96 7.95 -11.93 -5.14
C ILE A 96 7.94 -10.43 -4.91
N PHE A 97 7.29 -9.70 -5.81
CA PHE A 97 7.14 -8.25 -5.70
C PHE A 97 5.78 -7.90 -5.08
N CYS A 98 5.83 -7.22 -3.94
CA CYS A 98 4.66 -6.90 -3.12
C CYS A 98 4.39 -5.40 -3.11
N MET A 99 3.16 -5.00 -3.37
CA MET A 99 2.70 -3.61 -3.22
C MET A 99 1.21 -3.56 -2.88
N HIS A 100 0.67 -2.37 -2.66
CA HIS A 100 -0.73 -2.24 -2.29
C HIS A 100 -1.68 -2.29 -3.51
N GLY A 101 -1.51 -1.36 -4.45
CA GLY A 101 -2.29 -1.23 -5.68
C GLY A 101 -1.75 -2.19 -6.74
N GLY A 102 -0.87 -1.72 -7.61
CA GLY A 102 -0.27 -2.54 -8.65
C GLY A 102 0.79 -1.80 -9.46
N LEU A 103 0.92 -2.15 -10.74
CA LEU A 103 1.98 -1.62 -11.61
C LEU A 103 1.74 -0.15 -12.02
N SER A 104 2.82 0.52 -12.42
CA SER A 104 2.81 1.88 -12.98
C SER A 104 3.43 1.89 -14.38
N PRO A 105 2.92 2.68 -15.34
CA PRO A 105 3.59 2.92 -16.62
C PRO A 105 4.97 3.56 -16.46
N GLU A 106 5.20 4.27 -15.35
CA GLU A 106 6.47 4.92 -15.03
C GLU A 106 7.47 3.98 -14.35
N LEU A 107 7.05 2.79 -13.91
CA LEU A 107 7.91 1.83 -13.23
C LEU A 107 8.70 1.01 -14.27
N VAL A 108 9.88 1.51 -14.62
CA VAL A 108 10.81 0.86 -15.56
C VAL A 108 11.88 0.06 -14.82
N SER A 109 12.30 0.51 -13.64
CA SER A 109 13.28 -0.13 -12.76
C SER A 109 12.81 -0.12 -11.31
N LEU A 110 13.03 -1.22 -10.59
CA LEU A 110 12.76 -1.32 -9.15
C LEU A 110 13.58 -0.29 -8.33
N ASP A 111 14.71 0.20 -8.87
CA ASP A 111 15.49 1.24 -8.20
C ASP A 111 14.77 2.57 -8.12
N GLN A 112 13.82 2.86 -9.02
CA GLN A 112 13.00 4.08 -8.94
C GLN A 112 12.23 4.13 -7.62
N ILE A 113 11.78 2.98 -7.12
CA ILE A 113 11.05 2.87 -5.85
C ILE A 113 11.97 3.23 -4.67
N LYS A 114 13.25 2.84 -4.73
CA LYS A 114 14.25 3.16 -3.69
C LYS A 114 14.54 4.66 -3.62
N THR A 115 14.36 5.38 -4.74
CA THR A 115 14.59 6.84 -4.82
C THR A 115 13.39 7.68 -4.40
N LEU A 116 12.23 7.07 -4.12
CA LEU A 116 11.05 7.82 -3.68
C LEU A 116 11.34 8.51 -2.34
N PRO A 117 11.08 9.83 -2.23
CA PRO A 117 11.38 10.59 -1.02
C PRO A 117 10.50 10.10 0.13
N ARG A 118 11.08 10.04 1.34
CA ARG A 118 10.35 9.77 2.58
C ARG A 118 10.89 10.68 3.69
N PRO A 119 10.04 11.36 4.48
CA PRO A 119 8.58 11.34 4.44
C PRO A 119 8.00 12.07 3.22
N CYS A 120 6.90 11.57 2.66
CA CYS A 120 6.15 12.23 1.58
C CYS A 120 4.64 11.95 1.68
N ASP A 121 3.81 12.87 1.21
CA ASP A 121 2.38 12.59 0.97
C ASP A 121 2.19 11.89 -0.38
N VAL A 122 1.04 11.25 -0.58
CA VAL A 122 0.72 10.58 -1.85
C VAL A 122 0.25 11.62 -2.86
N PRO A 123 0.94 11.80 -4.00
CA PRO A 123 0.51 12.71 -5.06
C PRO A 123 -0.73 12.16 -5.80
N ASP A 124 -1.41 13.03 -6.54
CA ASP A 124 -2.57 12.63 -7.35
C ASP A 124 -2.19 11.79 -8.58
N THR A 125 -0.93 11.87 -9.04
CA THR A 125 -0.40 11.15 -10.22
C THR A 125 1.04 10.67 -10.01
N GLY A 126 1.50 9.81 -10.92
CA GLY A 126 2.88 9.32 -10.99
C GLY A 126 3.13 8.03 -10.21
N LEU A 127 4.37 7.56 -10.21
CA LEU A 127 4.78 6.26 -9.67
C LEU A 127 4.23 5.94 -8.27
N LEU A 128 4.32 6.87 -7.31
CA LEU A 128 3.84 6.64 -5.94
C LEU A 128 2.32 6.47 -5.89
N CYS A 129 1.58 7.26 -6.67
CA CYS A 129 0.13 7.13 -6.78
C CYS A 129 -0.22 5.74 -7.34
N ASP A 130 0.43 5.35 -8.43
CA ASP A 130 0.11 4.10 -9.13
C ASP A 130 0.38 2.85 -8.28
N LEU A 131 1.50 2.81 -7.55
CA LEU A 131 1.82 1.70 -6.64
C LEU A 131 0.75 1.47 -5.55
N LEU A 132 -0.05 2.50 -5.24
CA LEU A 132 -1.10 2.45 -4.22
C LEU A 132 -2.52 2.33 -4.82
N TRP A 133 -2.74 2.71 -6.07
CA TRP A 133 -4.09 2.85 -6.63
C TRP A 133 -4.39 2.02 -7.87
N SER A 134 -3.37 1.54 -8.59
CA SER A 134 -3.61 0.85 -9.85
C SER A 134 -4.22 -0.54 -9.63
N ASP A 135 -4.95 -1.00 -10.64
CA ASP A 135 -5.76 -2.21 -10.59
C ASP A 135 -5.56 -3.12 -11.81
N PRO A 136 -5.54 -4.45 -11.65
CA PRO A 136 -5.58 -5.35 -12.80
C PRO A 136 -6.96 -5.30 -13.48
N ASP A 137 -6.98 -5.32 -14.82
CA ASP A 137 -8.19 -5.49 -15.61
C ASP A 137 -7.97 -6.56 -16.70
N LYS A 138 -8.74 -7.64 -16.63
CA LYS A 138 -8.67 -8.76 -17.58
C LYS A 138 -9.18 -8.41 -18.98
N ASN A 139 -9.95 -7.33 -19.12
CA ASN A 139 -10.59 -6.93 -20.37
C ASN A 139 -9.77 -5.89 -21.14
N VAL A 140 -8.70 -5.37 -20.56
CA VAL A 140 -7.86 -4.33 -21.16
C VAL A 140 -6.52 -4.93 -21.57
N PRO A 141 -6.13 -4.83 -22.86
CA PRO A 141 -4.76 -5.07 -23.27
C PRO A 141 -3.90 -3.86 -22.90
N GLY A 142 -2.79 -4.07 -22.21
CA GLY A 142 -1.86 -3.00 -21.87
C GLY A 142 -2.33 -2.16 -20.67
N TRP A 143 -2.42 -0.84 -20.86
CA TRP A 143 -2.85 0.11 -19.84
C TRP A 143 -4.23 0.66 -20.16
N GLY A 144 -5.08 0.80 -19.15
CA GLY A 144 -6.40 1.41 -19.24
C GLY A 144 -6.59 2.51 -18.22
N MET A 145 -7.67 3.28 -18.39
CA MET A 145 -8.08 4.28 -17.40
C MET A 145 -8.81 3.59 -16.26
N SER A 146 -8.52 4.01 -15.02
CA SER A 146 -9.18 3.47 -13.83
C SER A 146 -10.55 4.10 -13.59
N ASP A 147 -11.55 3.27 -13.34
CA ASP A 147 -12.89 3.70 -12.91
C ASP A 147 -12.88 4.42 -11.55
N ARG A 148 -11.78 4.33 -10.80
CA ARG A 148 -11.58 5.09 -9.55
C ARG A 148 -11.36 6.59 -9.79
N GLY A 149 -11.14 6.99 -11.04
CA GLY A 149 -10.76 8.36 -11.40
C GLY A 149 -9.33 8.73 -10.99
N VAL A 150 -8.53 7.75 -10.59
CA VAL A 150 -7.13 7.90 -10.18
C VAL A 150 -6.32 6.68 -10.63
N SER A 151 -5.09 6.91 -11.10
CA SER A 151 -4.20 5.90 -11.66
C SER A 151 -4.79 5.14 -12.86
N PHE A 152 -4.25 3.95 -13.15
CA PHE A 152 -4.50 3.16 -14.33
C PHE A 152 -5.01 1.76 -13.98
N THR A 153 -5.62 1.11 -14.95
CA THR A 153 -5.74 -0.35 -14.97
C THR A 153 -4.63 -0.96 -15.82
N PHE A 154 -4.27 -2.21 -15.53
CA PHE A 154 -3.25 -2.94 -16.29
C PHE A 154 -3.67 -4.37 -16.63
N GLY A 155 -3.37 -4.78 -17.86
CA GLY A 155 -3.65 -6.10 -18.38
C GLY A 155 -2.67 -7.17 -17.92
N ALA A 156 -3.03 -8.44 -18.17
CA ALA A 156 -2.16 -9.59 -17.89
C ALA A 156 -0.85 -9.55 -18.71
N ASP A 157 -0.86 -8.90 -19.88
CA ASP A 157 0.33 -8.68 -20.70
C ASP A 157 1.36 -7.80 -19.98
N LYS A 158 0.91 -6.75 -19.27
CA LYS A 158 1.80 -5.87 -18.49
C LYS A 158 2.38 -6.56 -17.28
N VAL A 159 1.60 -7.43 -16.63
CA VAL A 159 2.11 -8.28 -15.55
C VAL A 159 3.21 -9.21 -16.07
N LYS A 160 2.95 -9.90 -17.18
CA LYS A 160 3.92 -10.84 -17.77
C LYS A 160 5.20 -10.13 -18.20
N GLU A 161 5.09 -9.01 -18.92
CA GLU A 161 6.22 -8.20 -19.35
C GLU A 161 7.08 -7.75 -18.16
N PHE A 162 6.44 -7.30 -17.09
CA PHE A 162 7.13 -6.85 -15.88
C PHE A 162 7.86 -8.00 -15.18
N LEU A 163 7.22 -9.14 -15.00
CA LEU A 163 7.81 -10.32 -14.37
C LEU A 163 9.03 -10.82 -15.14
N GLU A 164 8.90 -10.97 -16.47
CA GLU A 164 9.99 -11.41 -17.34
C GLU A 164 11.17 -10.43 -17.33
N LYS A 165 10.89 -9.12 -17.40
CA LYS A 165 11.92 -8.08 -17.42
C LYS A 165 12.74 -8.03 -16.12
N HIS A 166 12.11 -8.29 -14.98
CA HIS A 166 12.73 -8.17 -13.67
C HIS A 166 13.14 -9.52 -13.06
N ASP A 167 13.03 -10.63 -13.80
CA ASP A 167 13.28 -12.00 -13.33
C ASP A 167 12.50 -12.34 -12.04
N LEU A 168 11.22 -11.97 -12.02
CA LEU A 168 10.30 -12.21 -10.91
C LEU A 168 9.30 -13.31 -11.25
N ASP A 169 8.80 -13.99 -10.23
CA ASP A 169 7.82 -15.06 -10.40
C ASP A 169 6.39 -14.55 -10.19
N ILE A 170 6.18 -13.69 -9.19
CA ILE A 170 4.85 -13.32 -8.70
C ILE A 170 4.77 -11.85 -8.31
N ILE A 171 3.66 -11.21 -8.68
CA ILE A 171 3.21 -9.95 -8.07
C ILE A 171 2.17 -10.28 -6.99
N CYS A 172 2.43 -9.83 -5.77
CA CYS A 172 1.48 -9.89 -4.66
C CYS A 172 0.90 -8.50 -4.39
N ARG A 173 -0.43 -8.40 -4.38
CA ARG A 173 -1.15 -7.13 -4.18
C ARG A 173 -2.40 -7.31 -3.32
N THR A 174 -3.04 -6.20 -2.97
CA THR A 174 -4.30 -6.16 -2.21
C THR A 174 -5.28 -5.20 -2.92
N HIS A 175 -5.96 -4.28 -2.24
CA HIS A 175 -6.76 -3.17 -2.79
C HIS A 175 -8.14 -3.55 -3.42
N GLN A 176 -8.26 -4.60 -4.24
CA GLN A 176 -9.56 -5.09 -4.76
C GLN A 176 -10.19 -6.18 -3.90
N VAL A 177 -11.52 -6.31 -4.01
CA VAL A 177 -12.35 -7.36 -3.37
C VAL A 177 -12.94 -8.25 -4.44
#